data_AF-A0A1M5EA79-F1
#
_entry.id   AF-A0A1M5EA79-F1
#
_cell.length_a   1.000
_cell.length_b   1.000
_cell.length_c   1.000
_cell.angle_alpha   90.00
_cell.angle_beta   90.00
_cell.angle_gamma   90.00
#
_symmetry.space_group_name_H-M   'P 1'
#
loop_
_entity.id
_entity.type
_entity.pdbx_description
1 polymer ?
#
loop_
_entity_poly.entity_id
_entity_poly.type
_entity_poly.pdbx_seq_one_letter_code
_entity_poly.pdbx_strand_id
1 'polypeptide(L)'
;MTLQELFRNPQFHRLNIQQRLVACGLIIYAKDGQGIADPQYLQNKPLLSGVEEIEDALVVIEKSLPVKFFAQDGKRLYVWER
;
A
#
# COMPACT_ATOMS: atom_id res chain seq x y z
N MET A 1 -9.04 6.38 -4.15
CA MET A 1 -8.38 5.36 -4.99
C MET A 1 -9.15 4.03 -4.99
N THR A 2 -9.58 3.59 -6.17
CA THR A 2 -10.07 2.23 -6.46
C THR A 2 -9.00 1.42 -7.17
N LEU A 3 -9.16 0.09 -7.28
CA LEU A 3 -8.25 -0.74 -8.11
C LEU A 3 -8.24 -0.26 -9.56
N GLN A 4 -9.40 0.11 -10.12
CA GLN A 4 -9.47 0.60 -11.51
C GLN A 4 -8.69 1.89 -11.71
N GLU A 5 -8.76 2.82 -10.76
CA GLU A 5 -7.96 4.06 -10.79
C GLU A 5 -6.45 3.76 -10.65
N LEU A 6 -6.08 2.83 -9.78
CA LEU A 6 -4.70 2.38 -9.61
C LEU A 6 -4.13 1.77 -10.91
N PHE A 7 -4.88 0.87 -11.55
CA PHE A 7 -4.48 0.26 -12.83
C PHE A 7 -4.48 1.24 -14.00
N ARG A 8 -5.12 2.41 -13.88
CA ARG A 8 -5.05 3.49 -14.87
C ARG A 8 -3.88 4.45 -14.60
N ASN A 9 -3.23 4.36 -13.44
CA ASN A 9 -2.12 5.24 -13.09
C ASN A 9 -0.81 4.76 -13.74
N PRO A 10 -0.17 5.56 -14.64
CA PRO A 10 1.06 5.14 -15.30
C PRO A 10 2.23 4.85 -14.35
N GLN A 11 2.29 5.51 -13.19
CA GLN A 11 3.34 5.30 -12.20
C GLN A 11 3.23 3.91 -11.56
N PHE A 12 2.02 3.37 -11.43
CA PHE A 12 1.81 2.01 -10.91
C PHE A 12 2.47 0.96 -11.82
N HIS A 13 2.45 1.17 -13.14
CA HIS A 13 3.11 0.28 -14.10
C HIS A 13 4.63 0.41 -14.11
N ARG A 14 5.22 1.37 -13.38
CA ARG A 14 6.67 1.49 -13.21
C ARG A 14 7.17 0.75 -11.96
N LEU A 15 6.28 0.44 -11.04
CA LEU A 15 6.58 -0.36 -9.86
C LEU A 15 6.94 -1.79 -10.26
N ASN A 16 7.78 -2.45 -9.47
CA ASN A 16 8.05 -3.88 -9.62
C ASN A 16 6.82 -4.71 -9.17
N ILE A 17 6.82 -6.02 -9.44
CA ILE A 17 5.66 -6.88 -9.16
C ILE A 17 5.27 -6.87 -7.67
N GLN A 18 6.26 -6.88 -6.79
CA GLN A 18 6.07 -6.88 -5.35
C GLN A 18 5.42 -5.59 -4.85
N GLN A 19 5.94 -4.44 -5.28
CA GLN A 19 5.38 -3.13 -4.97
C GLN A 19 3.95 -3.00 -5.52
N ARG A 20 3.67 -3.55 -6.70
CA ARG A 20 2.30 -3.60 -7.24
C ARG A 20 1.37 -4.43 -6.37
N LEU A 21 1.82 -5.59 -5.90
CA LEU A 21 1.02 -6.43 -4.99
C LEU A 21 0.73 -5.73 -3.67
N VAL A 22 1.72 -5.06 -3.08
CA VAL A 22 1.55 -4.26 -1.85
C VAL A 22 0.57 -3.11 -2.07
N ALA A 23 0.68 -2.37 -3.20
CA ALA A 23 -0.26 -1.30 -3.54
C ALA A 23 -1.70 -1.82 -3.69
N CYS A 24 -1.90 -2.94 -4.37
CA CYS A 24 -3.21 -3.60 -4.46
C CYS A 24 -3.71 -4.06 -3.09
N GLY A 25 -2.84 -4.68 -2.28
CA GLY A 25 -3.14 -5.13 -0.93
C GLY A 25 -3.59 -3.98 -0.02
N LEU A 26 -2.98 -2.80 -0.16
CA LEU A 26 -3.39 -1.59 0.55
C LEU A 26 -4.78 -1.10 0.15
N ILE A 27 -5.27 -1.40 -1.05
CA ILE A 27 -6.67 -1.10 -1.44
C ILE A 27 -7.61 -2.19 -0.91
N ILE A 28 -7.23 -3.45 -1.08
CA ILE A 28 -8.12 -4.61 -0.84
C ILE A 28 -8.31 -4.87 0.65
N TYR A 29 -7.23 -4.78 1.43
CA TYR A 29 -7.21 -5.23 2.82
C TYR A 29 -7.26 -4.10 3.84
N ALA A 30 -7.13 -2.85 3.40
CA ALA A 30 -7.20 -1.74 4.31
C ALA A 30 -8.58 -1.60 4.99
N LYS A 31 -8.57 -1.06 6.21
CA LYS A 31 -9.72 -1.07 7.10
C LYS A 31 -10.91 -0.33 6.48
N ASP A 32 -12.08 -0.97 6.47
CA ASP A 32 -13.34 -0.44 5.93
C ASP A 32 -13.29 -0.06 4.43
N GLY A 33 -12.37 -0.65 3.65
CA GLY A 33 -12.18 -0.32 2.24
C GLY A 33 -11.62 1.09 2.01
N GLN A 34 -11.29 1.79 3.09
CA GLN A 34 -10.50 3.01 3.06
C GLN A 34 -9.06 2.56 3.15
N GLY A 35 -8.20 3.03 2.24
CA GLY A 35 -6.84 2.57 2.01
C GLY A 35 -5.83 2.55 3.17
N ILE A 36 -6.28 2.63 4.42
CA ILE A 36 -5.55 2.61 5.69
C ILE A 36 -5.12 1.17 6.07
N ALA A 37 -3.83 0.84 5.93
CA ALA A 37 -3.26 -0.38 6.52
C ALA A 37 -1.89 -0.13 7.15
N ASP A 38 -1.57 -0.88 8.21
CA ASP A 38 -0.23 -0.97 8.77
C ASP A 38 0.56 -2.13 8.13
N PRO A 39 1.91 -2.05 8.05
CA PRO A 39 2.73 -3.09 7.43
C PRO A 39 2.58 -4.48 8.06
N GLN A 40 2.41 -4.56 9.38
CA GLN A 40 2.28 -5.84 10.10
C GLN A 40 0.94 -6.52 9.76
N TYR A 41 -0.12 -5.73 9.59
CA TYR A 41 -1.40 -6.22 9.14
C TYR A 41 -1.33 -6.76 7.70
N LEU A 42 -0.62 -6.06 6.80
CA LEU A 42 -0.40 -6.50 5.43
C LEU A 42 0.45 -7.78 5.35
N GLN A 43 1.46 -7.92 6.20
CA GLN A 43 2.29 -9.13 6.26
C GLN A 43 1.47 -10.40 6.49
N ASN A 44 0.39 -10.31 7.27
CA ASN A 44 -0.48 -11.45 7.56
C ASN A 44 -1.43 -11.81 6.40
N LYS A 45 -1.29 -11.16 5.22
CA LYS A 45 -2.16 -11.39 4.06
C LYS A 45 -1.50 -12.28 3.01
N PRO A 46 -2.29 -13.09 2.28
CA PRO A 46 -1.77 -13.91 1.20
C PRO A 46 -1.05 -13.05 0.15
N LEU A 47 0.00 -13.61 -0.44
CA LEU A 47 0.76 -13.01 -1.55
C LEU A 47 1.58 -11.75 -1.20
N LEU A 48 1.69 -11.39 0.07
CA LEU A 48 2.59 -10.35 0.57
C LEU A 48 3.77 -10.98 1.30
N SER A 49 4.93 -10.32 1.23
CA SER A 49 6.21 -10.86 1.70
C SER A 49 6.51 -10.47 3.17
N GLY A 50 7.79 -10.51 3.58
CA GLY A 50 8.22 -10.11 4.91
C GLY A 50 7.89 -8.65 5.23
N VAL A 51 7.77 -8.31 6.51
CA VAL A 51 7.39 -6.95 6.94
C VAL A 51 8.36 -5.87 6.46
N GLU A 52 9.67 -6.14 6.48
CA GLU A 52 10.70 -5.20 6.02
C GLU A 52 10.54 -4.88 4.52
N GLU A 53 10.29 -5.92 3.73
CA GLU A 53 10.04 -5.78 2.29
C GLU A 53 8.74 -5.02 1.98
N ILE A 54 7.71 -5.21 2.81
CA ILE A 54 6.46 -4.44 2.72
C ILE A 54 6.72 -2.97 3.06
N GLU A 55 7.50 -2.68 4.09
CA GLU A 55 7.87 -1.32 4.47
C GLU A 55 8.66 -0.61 3.37
N ASP A 56 9.68 -1.27 2.81
CA ASP A 56 10.45 -0.73 1.68
C ASP A 56 9.56 -0.47 0.46
N ALA A 57 8.64 -1.39 0.16
CA ALA A 57 7.66 -1.21 -0.91
C ALA A 57 6.74 -0.01 -0.65
N LEU A 58 6.27 0.17 0.59
CA LEU A 58 5.39 1.28 0.97
C LEU A 58 6.11 2.63 0.87
N VAL A 59 7.41 2.72 1.19
CA VAL A 59 8.21 3.93 0.98
C VAL A 59 8.31 4.29 -0.51
N VAL A 60 8.46 3.30 -1.39
CA VAL A 60 8.49 3.53 -2.85
C VAL A 60 7.11 3.93 -3.38
N ILE A 61 6.06 3.27 -2.89
CA ILE A 61 4.66 3.56 -3.24
C ILE A 61 4.30 4.98 -2.84
N GLU A 62 4.62 5.41 -1.62
CA GLU A 62 4.40 6.79 -1.12
C GLU A 62 5.04 7.85 -2.04
N LYS A 63 6.23 7.57 -2.58
CA LYS A 63 6.94 8.49 -3.49
C LYS A 63 6.37 8.52 -4.91
N SER A 64 5.71 7.43 -5.33
CA SER A 64 5.35 7.20 -6.74
C SER A 64 3.85 7.33 -7.00
N LEU A 65 3.03 7.15 -5.96
CA LEU A 65 1.58 7.05 -6.02
C LEU A 65 0.98 7.91 -4.92
N PRO A 66 -0.30 8.31 -5.03
CA PRO A 66 -0.96 9.17 -4.04
C PRO A 66 -1.30 8.37 -2.77
N VAL A 67 -0.27 8.01 -2.03
CA VAL A 67 -0.34 7.35 -0.73
C VAL A 67 0.38 8.24 0.27
N LYS A 68 -0.24 8.45 1.43
CA LYS A 68 0.40 9.15 2.55
C LYS A 68 0.58 8.22 3.73
N PHE A 69 1.63 8.46 4.49
CA PHE A 69 1.75 7.88 5.83
C PHE A 69 1.22 8.86 6.88
N PHE A 70 0.70 8.30 7.97
CA PHE A 70 0.49 9.03 9.20
C PHE A 70 0.75 8.12 10.40
N ALA A 71 1.17 8.71 11.51
CA ALA A 71 1.41 7.98 12.75
C ALA A 71 0.15 8.04 13.63
N GLN A 72 -0.34 6.89 14.07
CA GLN A 72 -1.45 6.78 15.00
C GLN A 72 -1.16 5.65 16.00
N ASP A 73 -1.33 5.93 17.30
CA ASP A 73 -1.14 4.96 18.39
C ASP A 73 0.23 4.23 18.33
N GLY A 74 1.28 4.95 17.94
CA GLY A 74 2.64 4.40 17.79
C GLY A 74 2.84 3.52 16.54
N LYS A 75 1.85 3.42 15.66
CA LYS A 75 1.90 2.66 14.40
C LYS A 75 2.00 3.59 13.20
N ARG A 76 2.78 3.18 12.20
CA ARG A 76 2.81 3.84 10.89
C ARG A 76 1.70 3.26 10.01
N LEU A 77 0.72 4.08 9.68
CA LEU A 77 -0.40 3.72 8.82
C LEU A 77 -0.21 4.37 7.46
N TYR A 78 -0.56 3.66 6.39
CA TYR A 78 -0.51 4.16 5.02
C TYR A 78 -1.91 4.26 4.47
N VAL A 79 -2.24 5.37 3.79
CA VAL A 79 -3.58 5.64 3.24
C VAL A 79 -3.51 6.15 1.81
N TRP A 80 -4.37 5.63 0.94
CA TRP A 80 -4.61 6.19 -0.38
C TRP A 80 -5.32 7.54 -0.29
N GLU A 81 -4.74 8.57 -0.91
CA GLU A 81 -5.42 9.85 -1.10
C GLU A 81 -6.54 9.70 -2.15
N ARG A 82 -7.61 10.47 -1.99
CA ARG A 82 -8.73 10.49 -2.94
C ARG A 82 -8.40 11.29 -4.18
#